data_AF-A0A8H6U1D2-F1
#
_entry.id   AF-A0A8H6U1D2-F1
#
_cell.length_a   1.000
_cell.length_b   1.000
_cell.length_c   1.000
_cell.angle_alpha   90.00
_cell.angle_beta   90.00
_cell.angle_gamma   90.00
#
_symmetry.space_group_name_H-M   'P 1'
#
loop_
_entity.id
_entity.type
_entity.pdbx_description
1 polymer ?
#
loop_
_entity_poly.entity_id
_entity_poly.type
_entity_poly.pdbx_seq_one_letter_code
_entity_poly.pdbx_strand_id
1 'polypeptide(L)'
;MPPPCSQCGAFVLSAGDDVEVNLTTAPWTLARFVQLASTNEPPRDPELSLIRPIVEKTSAHLASLDAEISRLQNRLRELEEERTALSIQHSQNTKILSPLRRMPPRYLVKYSRGHCRRSMIFSTPTSAWVLTHVCSSWRAVALSKASLWSLITIDFPIKQRYSSQLIRVQMERAHSLKIHFFGSQERDSVNQISLLLTLAEHSDRWKELSIQLTSKMVPYLMSFRDNLAALQRVWVQWHTAESQDPEFNSIDFLQMAISLVDITVYCQYRFLPTRLPMAHQLIRYDFDAPWPTHYELLKSLPNLQQVSISLFDEAEARPDPGEPLELLHLRRLYVGDARSLDYLRAPSLEEISLLVAVGTDSTAPATHLERFIIRSSCSPRSLRLKGILHAPSIAEMLGKYPSFTEVAVTPPDDEDENIQREVLSTFITLFTISKSTLSPLPHITNIGYGSRNAEAIVCPLFLNMLESRWTVGDRACALKAAELLFISAEALLDPRSVARMQTLREAGLQISLLSGRGARDRVNVWLHEADWA
;
A
#
# COMPACT_ATOMS: atom_id res chain seq x y z
N MET A 1 -9.26 -45.70 39.24
CA MET A 1 -10.47 -46.53 39.18
C MET A 1 -11.67 -45.66 39.55
N PRO A 2 -12.79 -45.71 38.82
CA PRO A 2 -14.01 -45.01 39.24
C PRO A 2 -14.59 -45.66 40.51
N PRO A 3 -15.27 -44.89 41.39
CA PRO A 3 -15.84 -45.40 42.62
C PRO A 3 -17.07 -46.31 42.35
N PRO A 4 -17.31 -47.34 43.19
CA PRO A 4 -18.46 -48.23 43.03
C PRO A 4 -19.79 -47.54 43.32
N CYS A 5 -20.88 -48.05 42.74
CA CYS A 5 -22.23 -47.52 42.92
C CYS A 5 -22.66 -47.61 44.40
N SER A 6 -23.13 -46.49 44.96
CA SER A 6 -23.46 -46.35 46.38
C SER A 6 -24.73 -47.07 46.84
N GLN A 7 -25.48 -47.70 45.94
CA GLN A 7 -26.70 -48.46 46.28
C GLN A 7 -26.56 -49.99 46.16
N CYS A 8 -25.57 -50.51 45.42
CA CYS A 8 -25.37 -51.97 45.28
C CYS A 8 -23.90 -52.43 45.36
N GLY A 9 -22.93 -51.52 45.42
CA GLY A 9 -21.51 -51.84 45.60
C GLY A 9 -20.80 -52.46 44.39
N ALA A 10 -21.46 -52.58 43.23
CA ALA A 10 -20.84 -53.10 42.02
C ALA A 10 -19.94 -52.05 41.32
N PHE A 11 -18.79 -52.49 40.81
CA PHE A 11 -17.95 -51.74 39.88
C PHE A 11 -18.52 -51.89 38.46
N VAL A 12 -19.02 -50.80 37.88
CA VAL A 12 -19.48 -50.78 36.50
C VAL A 12 -18.27 -50.54 35.59
N LEU A 13 -17.75 -51.60 34.96
CA LEU A 13 -16.90 -51.47 33.77
C LEU A 13 -17.84 -51.40 32.56
N SER A 14 -18.21 -50.19 32.16
CA SER A 14 -18.98 -49.98 30.94
C SER A 14 -18.08 -50.14 29.71
N ALA A 15 -18.11 -51.31 29.10
CA ALA A 15 -17.72 -51.49 27.72
C ALA A 15 -18.63 -52.55 27.09
N GLY A 16 -19.56 -52.09 26.25
CA GLY A 16 -20.24 -52.87 25.21
C GLY A 16 -21.15 -54.00 25.70
N ASP A 17 -22.43 -53.88 25.37
CA ASP A 17 -23.43 -54.92 25.56
C ASP A 17 -22.97 -56.31 25.05
N ASP A 18 -23.47 -57.35 25.72
CA ASP A 18 -23.39 -58.80 25.40
C ASP A 18 -22.38 -59.70 26.14
N VAL A 19 -21.78 -59.26 27.24
CA VAL A 19 -21.22 -60.22 28.22
C VAL A 19 -21.66 -59.88 29.65
N GLU A 20 -22.95 -60.07 29.94
CA GLU A 20 -23.36 -60.39 31.31
C GLU A 20 -22.69 -61.71 31.70
N VAL A 21 -21.51 -61.66 32.32
CA VAL A 21 -21.03 -62.80 33.11
C VAL A 21 -21.93 -62.86 34.33
N ASN A 22 -23.07 -63.54 34.21
CA ASN A 22 -23.99 -63.82 35.30
C ASN A 22 -23.27 -64.75 36.29
N LEU A 23 -22.52 -64.16 37.23
CA LEU A 23 -21.85 -64.87 38.34
C LEU A 23 -22.87 -65.32 39.42
N THR A 24 -24.17 -65.11 39.19
CA THR A 24 -25.27 -65.28 40.15
C THR A 24 -25.79 -66.71 40.28
N THR A 25 -25.37 -67.66 39.44
CA THR A 25 -25.89 -69.05 39.46
C THR A 25 -24.94 -70.08 40.04
N ALA A 26 -23.90 -69.68 40.77
CA ALA A 26 -23.02 -70.62 41.49
C ALA A 26 -22.95 -70.25 42.99
N PRO A 27 -22.76 -71.23 43.90
CA PRO A 27 -22.90 -71.05 45.35
C PRO A 27 -21.67 -70.41 46.01
N TRP A 28 -21.22 -69.28 45.46
CA TRP A 28 -20.08 -68.53 45.96
C TRP A 28 -20.46 -67.04 45.96
N THR A 29 -20.24 -66.36 47.08
CA THR A 29 -20.57 -64.94 47.21
C THR A 29 -19.57 -64.10 46.40
N LEU A 30 -20.03 -63.02 45.76
CA LEU A 30 -19.16 -62.04 45.07
C LEU A 30 -17.96 -61.60 45.92
N ALA A 31 -18.14 -61.58 47.25
CA ALA A 31 -17.08 -61.33 48.23
C ALA A 31 -15.94 -62.36 48.17
N ARG A 32 -16.24 -63.66 47.99
CA ARG A 32 -15.22 -64.71 47.88
C ARG A 32 -14.43 -64.61 46.57
N PHE A 33 -15.07 -64.19 45.47
CA PHE A 33 -14.35 -63.89 44.23
C PHE A 33 -13.34 -62.78 44.41
N VAL A 34 -13.79 -61.66 44.97
CA VAL A 34 -12.98 -60.45 45.13
C VAL A 34 -11.83 -60.73 46.08
N GLN A 35 -12.05 -61.52 47.14
CA GLN A 35 -10.99 -61.97 48.03
C GLN A 35 -9.96 -62.84 47.31
N LEU A 36 -10.38 -63.85 46.54
CA LEU A 36 -9.47 -64.71 45.77
C LEU A 36 -8.74 -63.94 44.66
N ALA A 37 -9.36 -62.93 44.06
CA ALA A 37 -8.74 -62.08 43.04
C ALA A 37 -7.75 -61.06 43.61
N SER A 38 -7.86 -60.73 44.91
CA SER A 38 -7.04 -59.72 45.59
C SER A 38 -6.01 -60.29 46.56
N THR A 39 -6.02 -61.61 46.80
CA THR A 39 -5.12 -62.31 47.72
C THR A 39 -4.50 -63.53 47.04
N ASN A 40 -3.34 -63.99 47.49
CA ASN A 40 -2.70 -65.22 46.99
C ASN A 40 -3.27 -66.50 47.64
N GLU A 41 -4.50 -66.45 48.17
CA GLU A 41 -5.15 -67.61 48.80
C GLU A 41 -5.55 -68.63 47.72
N PRO A 42 -5.20 -69.93 47.86
CA PRO A 42 -5.53 -70.92 46.83
C PRO A 42 -7.05 -71.20 46.79
N PRO A 43 -7.67 -71.25 45.60
CA PRO A 43 -9.06 -71.66 45.46
C PRO A 43 -9.25 -73.13 45.85
N ARG A 44 -10.39 -73.46 46.43
CA ARG A 44 -10.79 -74.84 46.78
C ARG A 44 -11.27 -75.59 45.54
N ASP A 45 -11.23 -76.92 45.57
CA ASP A 45 -11.64 -77.79 44.45
C ASP A 45 -13.01 -77.50 43.81
N PRO A 46 -14.09 -77.23 44.57
CA PRO A 46 -15.37 -76.83 43.97
C PRO A 46 -15.32 -75.44 43.32
N GLU A 47 -14.52 -74.51 43.85
CA GLU A 47 -14.30 -73.17 43.27
C GLU A 47 -13.53 -73.29 41.94
N LEU A 48 -12.50 -74.15 41.89
CA LEU A 48 -11.75 -74.46 40.66
C LEU A 48 -12.64 -75.06 39.57
N SER A 49 -13.55 -75.96 39.94
CA SER A 49 -14.46 -76.63 39.01
C SER A 49 -15.46 -75.67 38.36
N LEU A 50 -15.79 -74.56 39.03
CA LEU A 50 -16.69 -73.52 38.54
C LEU A 50 -15.96 -72.45 37.71
N ILE A 51 -14.74 -72.09 38.10
CA ILE A 51 -13.97 -71.01 37.45
C ILE A 51 -13.33 -71.50 36.14
N ARG A 52 -12.87 -72.75 36.06
CA ARG A 52 -12.19 -73.30 34.87
C ARG A 52 -13.02 -73.14 33.58
N PRO A 53 -14.31 -73.54 33.51
CA PRO A 53 -15.13 -73.36 32.30
C PRO A 53 -15.34 -71.90 31.92
N ILE A 54 -15.40 -70.99 32.91
CA ILE A 54 -15.52 -69.54 32.68
C ILE A 54 -14.22 -69.02 32.06
N VAL A 55 -13.06 -69.42 32.57
CA VAL A 55 -11.76 -69.05 32.02
C VAL A 55 -11.58 -69.59 30.60
N GLU A 56 -11.96 -70.83 30.34
CA GLU A 56 -11.91 -71.45 29.01
C GLU A 56 -12.85 -70.76 28.02
N LYS A 57 -14.08 -70.44 28.43
CA LYS A 57 -15.03 -69.70 27.59
C LYS A 57 -14.56 -68.27 27.31
N THR A 58 -14.02 -67.60 28.32
CA THR A 58 -13.51 -66.22 28.21
C THR A 58 -12.26 -66.19 27.33
N SER A 59 -11.35 -67.15 27.48
CA SER A 59 -10.15 -67.25 26.65
C SER A 59 -10.48 -67.55 25.19
N ALA A 60 -11.47 -68.43 24.94
CA ALA A 60 -11.96 -68.69 23.58
C ALA A 60 -12.59 -67.44 22.94
N HIS A 61 -13.36 -66.65 23.71
CA HIS A 61 -13.94 -65.41 23.21
C HIS A 61 -12.87 -64.33 22.94
N LEU A 62 -11.90 -64.16 23.84
CA LEU A 62 -10.75 -63.28 23.62
C LEU A 62 -9.99 -63.66 22.34
N ALA A 63 -9.71 -64.95 22.14
CA ALA A 63 -9.04 -65.42 20.92
C ALA A 63 -9.83 -65.11 19.64
N SER A 64 -11.17 -65.18 19.69
CA SER A 64 -12.03 -64.80 18.57
C SER A 64 -12.01 -63.29 18.31
N LEU A 65 -12.02 -62.47 19.35
CA LEU A 65 -11.92 -61.00 19.23
C LEU A 65 -10.54 -60.60 18.67
N ASP A 66 -9.46 -61.20 19.16
CA ASP A 66 -8.10 -60.95 18.68
C ASP A 66 -7.94 -61.33 17.20
N ALA A 67 -8.58 -62.41 16.75
CA ALA A 67 -8.62 -62.80 15.34
C ALA A 67 -9.35 -61.77 14.46
N GLU A 68 -10.50 -61.25 14.92
CA GLU A 68 -11.25 -60.25 14.17
C GLU A 68 -10.54 -58.89 14.18
N ILE A 69 -9.91 -58.49 15.29
CA ILE A 69 -9.03 -57.31 15.35
C ILE A 69 -7.91 -57.46 14.33
N SER A 70 -7.24 -58.61 14.28
CA SER A 70 -6.16 -58.86 13.33
C SER A 70 -6.63 -58.78 11.87
N ARG A 71 -7.82 -59.34 11.58
CA ARG A 71 -8.44 -59.27 10.25
C ARG A 71 -8.77 -57.84 9.84
N LEU A 72 -9.40 -57.06 10.72
CA LEU A 72 -9.75 -55.66 10.45
C LEU A 72 -8.51 -54.78 10.31
N GLN A 73 -7.46 -55.01 11.10
CA GLN A 73 -6.17 -54.33 10.96
C GLN A 73 -5.50 -54.62 9.62
N ASN A 74 -5.56 -55.87 9.13
CA ASN A 74 -5.06 -56.20 7.79
C ASN A 74 -5.88 -55.49 6.71
N ARG A 75 -7.21 -55.48 6.83
CA ARG A 75 -8.07 -54.81 5.84
C ARG A 75 -7.86 -53.29 5.83
N LEU A 76 -7.65 -52.69 6.98
CA LEU A 76 -7.33 -51.27 7.09
C LEU A 76 -6.02 -50.96 6.36
N ARG A 77 -4.99 -51.78 6.56
CA ARG A 77 -3.69 -51.63 5.89
C ARG A 77 -3.81 -51.70 4.36
N GLU A 78 -4.54 -52.67 3.84
CA GLU A 78 -4.80 -52.79 2.39
C GLU A 78 -5.47 -51.53 1.83
N LEU A 79 -6.49 -51.02 2.52
CA LEU A 79 -7.22 -49.82 2.10
C LEU A 79 -6.35 -48.55 2.19
N GLU A 80 -5.45 -48.46 3.18
CA GLU A 80 -4.49 -47.37 3.30
C GLU A 80 -3.45 -47.40 2.17
N GLU A 81 -2.97 -48.59 1.78
CA GLU A 81 -2.09 -48.78 0.63
C GLU A 81 -2.77 -48.37 -0.68
N GLU A 82 -4.01 -48.83 -0.90
CA GLU A 82 -4.82 -48.47 -2.08
C GLU A 82 -5.10 -46.96 -2.14
N ARG A 83 -5.50 -46.36 -1.01
CA ARG A 83 -5.72 -44.91 -0.92
C ARG A 83 -4.45 -44.12 -1.27
N THR A 84 -3.30 -44.60 -0.80
CA THR A 84 -2.01 -43.94 -1.06
C THR A 84 -1.66 -44.02 -2.54
N ALA A 85 -1.85 -45.18 -3.17
CA ALA A 85 -1.65 -45.36 -4.61
C ALA A 85 -2.56 -44.46 -5.45
N LEU A 86 -3.86 -44.43 -5.14
CA LEU A 86 -4.83 -43.58 -5.84
C LEU A 86 -4.55 -42.08 -5.64
N SER A 87 -4.12 -41.67 -4.44
CA SER A 87 -3.74 -40.28 -4.15
C SER A 87 -2.54 -39.83 -5.00
N ILE A 88 -1.53 -40.70 -5.16
CA ILE A 88 -0.37 -40.44 -6.03
C ILE A 88 -0.83 -40.28 -7.48
N GLN A 89 -1.68 -41.19 -7.98
CA GLN A 89 -2.20 -41.12 -9.34
C GLN A 89 -3.04 -39.85 -9.59
N HIS A 90 -3.92 -39.50 -8.64
CA HIS A 90 -4.72 -38.28 -8.72
C HIS A 90 -3.82 -37.03 -8.77
N SER A 91 -2.80 -36.95 -7.91
CA SER A 91 -1.82 -35.84 -7.93
C SER A 91 -1.11 -35.71 -9.28
N GLN A 92 -0.70 -36.83 -9.88
CA GLN A 92 -0.06 -36.84 -11.19
C GLN A 92 -1.00 -36.34 -12.30
N ASN A 93 -2.24 -36.84 -12.34
CA ASN A 93 -3.24 -36.44 -13.32
C ASN A 93 -3.60 -34.95 -13.19
N THR A 94 -3.80 -34.46 -11.97
CA THR A 94 -4.06 -33.04 -11.70
C THR A 94 -2.88 -32.15 -12.14
N LYS A 95 -1.63 -32.59 -11.93
CA LYS A 95 -0.45 -31.89 -12.45
C LYS A 95 -0.42 -31.85 -13.98
N ILE A 96 -0.85 -32.90 -14.67
CA ILE A 96 -0.93 -32.97 -16.14
C ILE A 96 -1.99 -32.00 -16.67
N LEU A 97 -3.14 -31.94 -16.02
CA LEU A 97 -4.25 -31.06 -16.41
C LEU A 97 -4.08 -29.60 -15.95
N SER A 98 -2.95 -29.27 -15.30
CA SER A 98 -2.71 -27.92 -14.78
C SER A 98 -2.81 -26.87 -15.88
N PRO A 99 -3.66 -25.83 -15.72
CA PRO A 99 -3.76 -24.71 -16.67
C PRO A 99 -2.42 -24.01 -16.94
N LEU A 100 -1.49 -24.08 -15.99
CA LEU A 100 -0.14 -23.53 -16.10
C LEU A 100 0.66 -24.12 -17.26
N ARG A 101 0.35 -25.35 -17.70
CA ARG A 101 0.99 -26.00 -18.86
C ARG A 101 0.50 -25.45 -20.21
N ARG A 102 -0.68 -24.84 -20.25
CA ARG A 102 -1.26 -24.23 -21.46
C ARG A 102 -1.08 -22.72 -21.50
N MET A 103 -0.52 -22.11 -20.45
CA MET A 103 -0.37 -20.66 -20.34
C MET A 103 0.69 -20.15 -21.34
N PRO A 104 0.31 -19.29 -22.29
CA PRO A 104 1.28 -18.74 -23.23
C PRO A 104 2.34 -17.87 -22.51
N PRO A 105 3.60 -17.88 -22.97
CA PRO A 105 4.70 -17.09 -22.39
C PRO A 105 4.40 -15.61 -22.16
N ARG A 106 3.57 -15.00 -23.02
CA ARG A 106 3.19 -13.59 -22.93
C ARG A 106 2.40 -13.26 -21.66
N TYR A 107 1.56 -14.17 -21.18
CA TYR A 107 0.77 -13.94 -19.97
C TYR A 107 1.59 -14.17 -18.71
N LEU A 108 2.60 -15.05 -18.76
CA LEU A 108 3.55 -15.24 -17.67
C LEU A 108 4.30 -13.95 -17.33
N VAL A 109 4.80 -13.27 -18.36
CA VAL A 109 5.50 -11.97 -18.21
C VAL A 109 4.54 -10.88 -17.70
N LYS A 110 3.29 -10.87 -18.16
CA LYS A 110 2.30 -9.87 -17.73
C LYS A 110 1.87 -10.08 -16.27
N TYR A 111 1.61 -11.33 -15.89
CA TYR A 111 1.24 -11.69 -14.52
C TYR A 111 2.38 -11.40 -13.54
N SER A 112 3.62 -11.80 -13.89
CA SER A 112 4.78 -11.54 -13.05
C SER A 112 5.06 -10.05 -12.89
N ARG A 113 4.90 -9.22 -13.93
CA ARG A 113 5.01 -7.76 -13.77
C ARG A 113 3.97 -7.16 -12.82
N GLY A 114 2.82 -7.81 -12.63
CA GLY A 114 1.79 -7.38 -11.67
C GLY A 114 2.08 -7.84 -10.24
N HIS A 115 2.54 -9.09 -10.06
CA HIS A 115 2.83 -9.69 -8.75
C HIS A 115 4.23 -9.38 -8.21
N CYS A 116 5.22 -9.26 -9.08
CA CYS A 116 6.62 -8.97 -8.74
C CYS A 116 6.93 -7.45 -8.70
N ARG A 117 5.90 -6.59 -8.62
CA ARG A 117 6.10 -5.12 -8.49
C ARG A 117 6.92 -4.74 -7.25
N ARG A 118 6.85 -5.57 -6.20
CA ARG A 118 7.71 -5.50 -5.01
C ARG A 118 8.70 -6.65 -5.00
N SER A 119 9.39 -6.87 -6.12
CA SER A 119 10.52 -7.77 -6.15
C SER A 119 11.63 -7.18 -5.28
N MET A 120 11.51 -7.32 -3.96
CA MET A 120 12.66 -7.37 -3.08
C MET A 120 13.52 -8.47 -3.68
N ILE A 121 14.70 -8.11 -4.19
CA ILE A 121 15.63 -9.01 -4.87
C ILE A 121 15.91 -10.26 -4.01
N PHE A 122 15.73 -10.12 -2.69
CA PHE A 122 16.03 -11.12 -1.66
C PHE A 122 14.82 -11.84 -1.08
N SER A 123 13.60 -11.48 -1.50
CA SER A 123 12.39 -12.28 -1.23
C SER A 123 12.18 -13.22 -2.42
N THR A 124 12.59 -14.47 -2.24
CA THR A 124 12.39 -15.52 -3.26
C THR A 124 10.94 -15.58 -3.75
N PRO A 125 9.86 -15.58 -2.93
CA PRO A 125 8.49 -15.75 -3.45
C PRO A 125 7.91 -14.55 -4.21
N THR A 126 8.50 -13.36 -4.12
CA THR A 126 7.97 -12.14 -4.77
C THR A 126 8.86 -11.64 -5.91
N SER A 127 9.98 -12.30 -6.19
CA SER A 127 10.94 -11.88 -7.21
C SER A 127 10.76 -12.59 -8.55
N ALA A 128 11.30 -12.00 -9.61
CA ALA A 128 11.34 -12.62 -10.94
C ALA A 128 12.07 -13.99 -10.94
N TRP A 129 12.92 -14.25 -9.94
CA TRP A 129 13.65 -15.50 -9.76
C TRP A 129 12.72 -16.70 -9.55
N VAL A 130 11.52 -16.56 -8.96
CA VAL A 130 10.55 -17.66 -8.83
C VAL A 130 10.28 -18.33 -10.17
N LEU A 131 10.14 -17.52 -11.23
CA LEU A 131 9.82 -18.03 -12.56
C LEU A 131 10.90 -18.96 -13.09
N THR A 132 12.14 -18.78 -12.64
CA THR A 132 13.27 -19.66 -12.99
C THR A 132 13.27 -20.98 -12.22
N HIS A 133 12.44 -21.13 -11.18
CA HIS A 133 12.36 -22.33 -10.35
C HIS A 133 11.10 -23.18 -10.59
N VAL A 134 10.13 -22.71 -11.40
CA VAL A 134 8.88 -23.46 -11.66
C VAL A 134 9.10 -24.66 -12.58
N CYS A 135 9.58 -24.44 -13.81
CA CYS A 135 9.92 -25.50 -14.76
C CYS A 135 10.93 -25.00 -15.81
N SER A 136 11.48 -25.90 -16.63
CA SER A 136 12.46 -25.56 -17.67
C SER A 136 11.91 -24.55 -18.71
N SER A 137 10.65 -24.70 -19.10
CA SER A 137 9.98 -23.78 -20.05
C SER A 137 9.84 -22.37 -19.47
N TRP A 138 9.38 -22.25 -18.22
CA TRP A 138 9.25 -20.95 -17.55
C TRP A 138 10.60 -20.28 -17.32
N ARG A 139 11.62 -21.07 -16.96
CA ARG A 139 13.00 -20.60 -16.87
C ARG A 139 13.48 -20.02 -18.21
N ALA A 140 13.31 -20.75 -19.32
CA ALA A 140 13.72 -20.26 -20.63
C ALA A 140 13.01 -18.94 -20.99
N VAL A 141 11.68 -18.85 -20.74
CA VAL A 141 10.91 -17.62 -20.96
C VAL A 141 11.41 -16.48 -20.09
N ALA A 142 11.56 -16.70 -18.78
CA ALA A 142 11.98 -15.67 -17.83
C ALA A 142 13.38 -15.12 -18.16
N LEU A 143 14.32 -16.02 -18.47
CA LEU A 143 15.69 -15.63 -18.83
C LEU A 143 15.77 -14.91 -20.18
N SER A 144 14.88 -15.21 -21.14
CA SER A 144 14.84 -14.54 -22.46
C SER A 144 14.28 -13.12 -22.45
N LYS A 145 13.63 -12.68 -21.36
CA LYS A 145 12.90 -11.41 -21.30
C LYS A 145 13.59 -10.43 -20.38
N ALA A 146 14.51 -9.64 -20.92
CA ALA A 146 15.26 -8.59 -20.22
C ALA A 146 14.37 -7.65 -19.38
N SER A 147 13.20 -7.30 -19.89
CA SER A 147 12.22 -6.44 -19.20
C SER A 147 11.69 -6.97 -17.86
N LEU A 148 11.86 -8.26 -17.55
CA LEU A 148 11.53 -8.83 -16.24
C LEU A 148 12.57 -8.45 -15.17
N TRP A 149 13.79 -8.15 -15.61
CA TRP A 149 14.94 -7.89 -14.77
C TRP A 149 15.22 -6.39 -14.60
N SER A 150 14.49 -5.55 -15.35
CA SER A 150 14.68 -4.09 -15.41
C SER A 150 14.39 -3.35 -14.11
N LEU A 151 13.48 -3.82 -13.27
CA LEU A 151 13.17 -3.15 -11.99
C LEU A 151 13.98 -3.78 -10.86
N ILE A 152 14.74 -2.94 -10.17
CA ILE A 152 15.57 -3.32 -9.03
C ILE A 152 15.06 -2.53 -7.83
N THR A 153 14.54 -3.24 -6.84
CA THR A 153 14.06 -2.63 -5.60
C THR A 153 14.87 -3.14 -4.43
N ILE A 154 15.52 -2.20 -3.74
CA ILE A 154 16.28 -2.43 -2.52
C ILE A 154 15.57 -1.68 -1.39
N ASP A 155 15.10 -2.43 -0.41
CA ASP A 155 14.63 -1.95 0.88
C ASP A 155 15.44 -2.61 2.00
N PHE A 156 15.27 -2.14 3.25
CA PHE A 156 16.03 -2.67 4.38
C PHE A 156 15.18 -3.29 5.51
N PRO A 157 14.39 -4.36 5.26
CA PRO A 157 13.66 -5.06 6.32
C PRO A 157 14.59 -5.77 7.32
N ILE A 158 14.09 -6.00 8.54
CA ILE A 158 14.85 -6.44 9.74
C ILE A 158 15.63 -7.75 9.54
N LYS A 159 15.23 -8.62 8.60
CA LYS A 159 15.71 -10.01 8.54
C LYS A 159 16.36 -10.43 7.20
N GLN A 160 16.62 -9.52 6.27
CA GLN A 160 17.15 -9.90 4.95
C GLN A 160 18.66 -9.67 4.83
N ARG A 161 19.36 -10.66 4.25
CA ARG A 161 20.75 -10.52 3.80
C ARG A 161 20.76 -10.11 2.33
N TYR A 162 21.49 -9.05 2.02
CA TYR A 162 21.65 -8.54 0.66
C TYR A 162 22.84 -9.23 -0.01
N SER A 163 22.59 -9.93 -1.11
CA SER A 163 23.64 -10.49 -1.97
C SER A 163 23.89 -9.54 -3.15
N SER A 164 25.02 -8.85 -3.13
CA SER A 164 25.48 -8.01 -4.25
C SER A 164 25.61 -8.80 -5.56
N GLN A 165 25.96 -10.09 -5.47
CA GLN A 165 26.05 -10.99 -6.62
C GLN A 165 24.70 -11.18 -7.32
N LEU A 166 23.61 -11.36 -6.57
CA LEU A 166 22.28 -11.49 -7.18
C LEU A 166 21.84 -10.22 -7.89
N ILE A 167 22.16 -9.05 -7.32
CA ILE A 167 21.88 -7.75 -7.95
C ILE A 167 22.66 -7.64 -9.26
N ARG A 168 23.96 -7.98 -9.27
CA ARG A 168 24.80 -7.98 -10.47
C ARG A 168 24.23 -8.85 -11.58
N VAL A 169 23.92 -10.11 -11.28
CA VAL A 169 23.33 -11.04 -12.27
C VAL A 169 21.98 -10.51 -12.79
N GLN A 170 21.17 -9.89 -11.94
CA GLN A 170 19.93 -9.25 -12.38
C GLN A 170 20.19 -8.06 -13.31
N MET A 171 21.15 -7.20 -12.97
CA MET A 171 21.53 -6.06 -13.79
C MET A 171 22.03 -6.52 -15.17
N GLU A 172 22.92 -7.51 -15.23
CA GLU A 172 23.46 -8.06 -16.49
C GLU A 172 22.36 -8.54 -17.45
N ARG A 173 21.22 -9.03 -16.91
CA ARG A 173 20.09 -9.52 -17.70
C ARG A 173 19.17 -8.43 -18.24
N ALA A 174 19.19 -7.24 -17.66
CA ALA A 174 18.37 -6.12 -18.08
C ALA A 174 19.07 -5.30 -19.17
N HIS A 175 18.33 -4.74 -20.13
CA HIS A 175 18.88 -3.75 -21.08
C HIS A 175 18.79 -2.31 -20.55
N SER A 176 17.78 -2.04 -19.74
CA SER A 176 17.56 -0.74 -19.09
C SER A 176 17.09 -0.97 -17.67
N LEU A 177 17.48 -0.09 -16.76
CA LEU A 177 17.27 -0.25 -15.33
C LEU A 177 16.34 0.84 -14.77
N LYS A 178 15.48 0.41 -13.84
CA LYS A 178 14.68 1.25 -12.95
C LYS A 178 15.12 0.91 -11.53
N ILE A 179 15.70 1.87 -10.83
CA ILE A 179 16.29 1.65 -9.52
C ILE A 179 15.41 2.29 -8.47
N HIS A 180 14.92 1.48 -7.53
CA HIS A 180 14.23 1.94 -6.33
C HIS A 180 15.10 1.55 -5.14
N PHE A 181 15.64 2.53 -4.42
CA PHE A 181 16.54 2.30 -3.30
C PHE A 181 16.01 3.07 -2.09
N PHE A 182 15.63 2.36 -1.02
CA PHE A 182 15.02 2.96 0.16
C PHE A 182 15.92 2.78 1.38
N GLY A 183 16.84 3.73 1.58
CA GLY A 183 17.77 3.74 2.71
C GLY A 183 17.06 3.86 4.07
N SER A 184 17.67 3.28 5.10
CA SER A 184 17.12 3.22 6.45
C SER A 184 18.15 3.69 7.47
N GLN A 185 17.78 4.68 8.29
CA GLN A 185 18.63 5.20 9.37
C GLN A 185 18.86 4.16 10.48
N GLU A 186 17.90 3.24 10.69
CA GLU A 186 17.99 2.17 11.69
C GLU A 186 18.95 1.03 11.32
N ARG A 187 19.54 1.09 10.11
CA ARG A 187 20.32 -0.01 9.53
C ARG A 187 21.76 0.39 9.37
N ASP A 188 22.64 -0.60 9.38
CA ASP A 188 24.07 -0.38 9.15
C ASP A 188 24.30 0.36 7.82
N SER A 189 24.99 1.50 7.89
CA SER A 189 25.27 2.35 6.73
C SER A 189 26.28 1.70 5.78
N VAL A 190 27.21 0.88 6.27
CA VAL A 190 28.28 0.29 5.43
C VAL A 190 27.69 -0.61 4.36
N ASN A 191 26.77 -1.51 4.74
CA ASN A 191 26.09 -2.37 3.79
C ASN A 191 25.24 -1.59 2.78
N GLN A 192 24.54 -0.54 3.22
CA GLN A 192 23.71 0.29 2.33
C GLN A 192 24.55 1.04 1.30
N ILE A 193 25.68 1.62 1.73
CA ILE A 193 26.64 2.30 0.85
C ILE A 193 27.22 1.31 -0.17
N SER A 194 27.65 0.13 0.27
CA SER A 194 28.18 -0.91 -0.62
C SER A 194 27.20 -1.33 -1.72
N LEU A 195 25.90 -1.46 -1.37
CA LEU A 195 24.85 -1.76 -2.34
C LEU A 195 24.59 -0.60 -3.29
N LEU A 196 24.57 0.64 -2.79
CA LEU A 196 24.44 1.83 -3.63
C LEU A 196 25.56 1.90 -4.67
N LEU A 197 26.81 1.68 -4.25
CA LEU A 197 27.96 1.64 -5.15
C LEU A 197 27.88 0.47 -6.14
N THR A 198 27.40 -0.71 -5.71
CA THR A 198 27.17 -1.84 -6.61
C THR A 198 26.16 -1.50 -7.71
N LEU A 199 25.08 -0.77 -7.37
CA LEU A 199 24.11 -0.31 -8.37
C LEU A 199 24.73 0.70 -9.33
N ALA A 200 25.55 1.61 -8.80
CA ALA A 200 26.18 2.70 -9.55
C ALA A 200 27.07 2.20 -10.70
N GLU A 201 27.59 0.98 -10.64
CA GLU A 201 28.41 0.36 -11.70
C GLU A 201 27.69 0.24 -13.05
N HIS A 202 26.36 0.23 -13.07
CA HIS A 202 25.54 0.18 -14.29
C HIS A 202 24.61 1.40 -14.42
N SER A 203 25.04 2.53 -13.86
CA SER A 203 24.31 3.81 -13.89
C SER A 203 24.05 4.31 -15.32
N ASP A 204 24.90 3.94 -16.27
CA ASP A 204 24.80 4.25 -17.71
C ASP A 204 23.47 3.79 -18.34
N ARG A 205 22.82 2.80 -17.74
CA ARG A 205 21.56 2.22 -18.24
C ARG A 205 20.35 2.57 -17.39
N TRP A 206 20.50 3.43 -16.38
CA TRP A 206 19.39 3.87 -15.55
C TRP A 206 18.46 4.76 -16.36
N LYS A 207 17.17 4.42 -16.40
CA LYS A 207 16.11 5.24 -16.99
C LYS A 207 15.25 5.94 -15.93
N GLU A 208 15.08 5.29 -14.79
CA GLU A 208 14.34 5.79 -13.63
C GLU A 208 15.16 5.54 -12.37
N LEU A 209 15.33 6.57 -11.56
CA LEU A 209 16.00 6.49 -10.27
C LEU A 209 15.05 7.04 -9.21
N SER A 210 14.67 6.20 -8.25
CA SER A 210 13.92 6.57 -7.05
C SER A 210 14.78 6.19 -5.85
N ILE A 211 15.33 7.18 -5.16
CA ILE A 211 16.30 6.93 -4.09
C ILE A 211 15.97 7.73 -2.83
N GLN A 212 15.84 7.04 -1.72
CA GLN A 212 15.78 7.61 -0.38
C GLN A 212 17.11 7.33 0.31
N LEU A 213 17.82 8.37 0.74
CA LEU A 213 19.16 8.28 1.33
C LEU A 213 19.14 8.67 2.81
N THR A 214 20.04 8.03 3.55
CA THR A 214 20.46 8.49 4.87
C THR A 214 21.57 9.54 4.73
N SER A 215 21.78 10.37 5.75
CA SER A 215 22.82 11.42 5.76
C SER A 215 24.21 10.91 5.36
N LYS A 216 24.59 9.72 5.84
CA LYS A 216 25.89 9.09 5.54
C LYS A 216 26.06 8.66 4.07
N MET A 217 24.99 8.60 3.30
CA MET A 217 24.99 8.12 1.91
C MET A 217 25.02 9.23 0.88
N VAL A 218 24.57 10.44 1.23
CA VAL A 218 24.54 11.62 0.34
C VAL A 218 25.88 11.88 -0.38
N PRO A 219 27.05 11.81 0.29
CA PRO A 219 28.34 12.06 -0.39
C PRO A 219 28.61 11.11 -1.58
N TYR A 220 28.00 9.93 -1.58
CA TYR A 220 28.21 8.92 -2.62
C TYR A 220 27.34 9.13 -3.86
N LEU A 221 26.44 10.11 -3.88
CA LEU A 221 25.69 10.48 -5.10
C LEU A 221 26.63 10.88 -6.25
N MET A 222 27.74 11.52 -5.92
CA MET A 222 28.73 11.95 -6.92
C MET A 222 29.43 10.75 -7.60
N SER A 223 29.37 9.55 -7.03
CA SER A 223 30.04 8.35 -7.58
C SER A 223 29.51 7.91 -8.95
N PHE A 224 28.29 8.29 -9.31
CA PHE A 224 27.67 7.95 -10.60
C PHE A 224 27.32 9.17 -11.44
N ARG A 225 27.83 10.35 -11.09
CA ARG A 225 27.56 11.62 -11.78
C ARG A 225 27.75 11.54 -13.29
N ASP A 226 28.84 10.93 -13.73
CA ASP A 226 29.27 10.98 -15.13
C ASP A 226 28.55 9.98 -16.06
N ASN A 227 27.73 9.09 -15.49
CA ASN A 227 27.13 7.96 -16.19
C ASN A 227 25.59 8.01 -16.20
N LEU A 228 24.96 9.20 -16.19
CA LEU A 228 23.49 9.32 -16.13
C LEU A 228 22.83 9.71 -17.46
N ALA A 229 23.53 9.57 -18.60
CA ALA A 229 23.02 10.05 -19.89
C ALA A 229 21.67 9.45 -20.32
N ALA A 230 21.36 8.22 -19.91
CA ALA A 230 20.10 7.54 -20.21
C ALA A 230 18.94 7.86 -19.22
N LEU A 231 19.22 8.61 -18.15
CA LEU A 231 18.29 8.87 -17.06
C LEU A 231 17.20 9.83 -17.50
N GLN A 232 15.94 9.43 -17.30
CA GLN A 232 14.75 10.19 -17.74
C GLN A 232 13.94 10.71 -16.56
N ARG A 233 13.83 9.95 -15.48
CA ARG A 233 13.07 10.36 -14.29
C ARG A 233 13.88 10.14 -13.03
N VAL A 234 13.85 11.13 -12.15
CA VAL A 234 14.55 11.11 -10.88
C VAL A 234 13.60 11.52 -9.77
N TRP A 235 13.58 10.71 -8.73
CA TRP A 235 13.05 11.05 -7.42
C TRP A 235 14.15 10.81 -6.40
N VAL A 236 14.54 11.85 -5.68
CA VAL A 236 15.55 11.76 -4.63
C VAL A 236 15.00 12.37 -3.35
N GLN A 237 15.10 11.61 -2.26
CA GLN A 237 14.84 12.11 -0.93
C GLN A 237 16.05 11.85 -0.04
N TRP A 238 16.46 12.82 0.77
CA TRP A 238 17.47 12.58 1.78
C TRP A 238 17.20 13.38 3.04
N HIS A 239 17.70 12.83 4.15
CA HIS A 239 17.61 13.43 5.46
C HIS A 239 19.05 13.79 5.85
N THR A 240 19.43 15.06 5.76
CA THR A 240 20.70 15.52 6.33
C THR A 240 20.57 15.56 7.85
N ALA A 241 21.65 15.24 8.56
CA ALA A 241 21.73 15.68 9.96
C ALA A 241 21.92 17.21 9.96
N GLU A 242 21.69 17.88 11.08
CA GLU A 242 21.75 19.34 11.30
C GLU A 242 23.00 20.10 10.79
N SER A 243 23.95 19.44 10.11
CA SER A 243 25.05 20.07 9.39
C SER A 243 24.51 20.96 8.26
N GLN A 244 24.61 22.27 8.46
CA GLN A 244 24.36 23.34 7.47
C GLN A 244 25.37 23.34 6.30
N ASP A 245 26.01 22.21 6.02
CA ASP A 245 27.15 22.15 5.12
C ASP A 245 26.66 22.18 3.65
N PRO A 246 26.87 23.30 2.93
CA PRO A 246 26.19 23.57 1.67
C PRO A 246 26.60 22.65 0.53
N GLU A 247 27.75 21.97 0.65
CA GLU A 247 28.22 20.98 -0.33
C GLU A 247 27.30 19.75 -0.45
N PHE A 248 26.50 19.44 0.57
CA PHE A 248 25.57 18.30 0.56
C PHE A 248 24.14 18.65 0.11
N ASN A 249 23.90 19.90 -0.27
CA ASN A 249 22.58 20.41 -0.67
C ASN A 249 22.46 20.65 -2.19
N SER A 250 23.41 20.17 -2.99
CA SER A 250 23.37 20.28 -4.46
C SER A 250 22.97 18.97 -5.14
N ILE A 251 22.39 19.10 -6.33
CA ILE A 251 22.05 17.98 -7.23
C ILE A 251 23.05 17.89 -8.39
N ASP A 252 24.31 18.26 -8.14
CA ASP A 252 25.35 18.32 -9.17
C ASP A 252 25.65 16.95 -9.78
N PHE A 253 25.31 15.85 -9.09
CA PHE A 253 25.40 14.51 -9.64
C PHE A 253 24.47 14.32 -10.85
N LEU A 254 23.39 15.08 -10.98
CA LEU A 254 22.50 15.03 -12.13
C LEU A 254 23.05 15.75 -13.36
N GLN A 255 24.17 16.48 -13.26
CA GLN A 255 24.68 17.36 -14.31
C GLN A 255 24.86 16.68 -15.69
N MET A 256 25.16 15.38 -15.72
CA MET A 256 25.35 14.63 -16.98
C MET A 256 24.09 13.87 -17.43
N ALA A 257 22.96 14.05 -16.76
CA ALA A 257 21.67 13.46 -17.12
C ALA A 257 21.00 14.23 -18.25
N ILE A 258 21.55 14.09 -19.46
CA ILE A 258 21.12 14.85 -20.66
C ILE A 258 19.72 14.49 -21.18
N SER A 259 19.16 13.34 -20.77
CA SER A 259 17.84 12.86 -21.21
C SER A 259 16.73 13.06 -20.16
N LEU A 260 17.01 13.89 -19.14
CA LEU A 260 16.17 14.05 -17.97
C LEU A 260 14.91 14.87 -18.31
N VAL A 261 13.74 14.31 -18.00
CA VAL A 261 12.43 14.92 -18.30
C VAL A 261 11.59 15.19 -17.05
N ASP A 262 11.87 14.50 -15.95
CA ASP A 262 11.14 14.58 -14.69
C ASP A 262 12.12 14.56 -13.51
N ILE A 263 12.05 15.59 -12.67
CA ILE A 263 12.87 15.74 -11.47
C ILE A 263 11.98 15.96 -10.27
N THR A 264 12.19 15.17 -9.23
CA THR A 264 11.61 15.41 -7.93
C THR A 264 12.68 15.27 -6.85
N VAL A 265 12.82 16.29 -6.02
CA VAL A 265 13.85 16.36 -4.98
C VAL A 265 13.23 16.84 -3.67
N TYR A 266 13.34 16.02 -2.63
CA TYR A 266 12.87 16.35 -1.28
C TYR A 266 14.05 16.33 -0.29
N CYS A 267 14.35 17.48 0.31
CA CYS A 267 15.38 17.62 1.33
C CYS A 267 14.79 18.26 2.60
N GLN A 268 14.98 17.64 3.76
CA GLN A 268 14.40 18.14 5.01
C GLN A 268 15.01 19.46 5.52
N TYR A 269 16.23 19.83 5.11
CA TYR A 269 16.98 20.95 5.71
C TYR A 269 17.52 21.96 4.69
N ARG A 270 16.69 22.28 3.68
CA ARG A 270 16.92 23.33 2.65
C ARG A 270 17.78 22.86 1.48
N PHE A 271 17.41 23.35 0.29
CA PHE A 271 17.99 22.97 -1.00
C PHE A 271 18.39 24.21 -1.80
N LEU A 272 19.54 24.17 -2.47
CA LEU A 272 19.95 25.22 -3.40
C LEU A 272 20.28 24.57 -4.75
N PRO A 273 19.36 24.59 -5.73
CA PRO A 273 19.67 24.11 -7.07
C PRO A 273 20.68 25.07 -7.69
N THR A 274 21.94 24.65 -7.79
CA THR A 274 23.01 25.55 -8.27
C THR A 274 23.00 25.64 -9.79
N ARG A 275 22.84 24.52 -10.53
CA ARG A 275 22.56 24.49 -11.98
C ARG A 275 21.88 23.17 -12.40
N LEU A 276 20.67 23.23 -12.96
CA LEU A 276 20.08 22.08 -13.64
C LEU A 276 20.67 21.95 -15.06
N PRO A 277 21.21 20.79 -15.46
CA PRO A 277 21.69 20.59 -16.82
C PRO A 277 20.52 20.51 -17.80
N MET A 278 20.70 21.09 -18.99
CA MET A 278 19.80 20.89 -20.14
C MET A 278 18.32 21.10 -19.82
N ALA A 279 18.02 22.11 -19.00
CA ALA A 279 16.69 22.41 -18.47
C ALA A 279 15.57 22.35 -19.54
N HIS A 280 15.82 22.81 -20.76
CA HIS A 280 14.84 22.90 -21.85
C HIS A 280 14.02 21.62 -22.18
N GLN A 281 14.50 20.43 -21.79
CA GLN A 281 13.79 19.16 -22.01
C GLN A 281 12.88 18.75 -20.83
N LEU A 282 12.98 19.41 -19.68
CA LEU A 282 12.18 19.11 -18.52
C LEU A 282 10.70 19.42 -18.78
N ILE A 283 9.88 18.41 -18.53
CA ILE A 283 8.42 18.47 -18.64
C ILE A 283 7.82 18.64 -17.24
N ARG A 284 8.52 18.15 -16.21
CA ARG A 284 8.13 18.24 -14.81
C ARG A 284 9.33 18.51 -13.91
N TYR A 285 9.16 19.42 -12.95
CA TYR A 285 10.05 19.49 -11.78
C TYR A 285 9.26 19.78 -10.50
N ASP A 286 9.75 19.25 -9.37
CA ASP A 286 9.18 19.41 -8.03
C ASP A 286 10.29 19.38 -6.97
N PHE A 287 10.52 20.51 -6.30
CA PHE A 287 11.44 20.62 -5.16
C PHE A 287 11.30 21.97 -4.47
N ASP A 288 11.76 22.03 -3.21
CA ASP A 288 11.75 23.26 -2.41
C ASP A 288 12.95 24.14 -2.78
N ALA A 289 12.72 25.39 -3.20
CA ALA A 289 13.81 26.33 -3.51
C ALA A 289 13.40 27.77 -3.21
N PRO A 290 14.35 28.70 -3.03
CA PRO A 290 14.04 30.13 -2.99
C PRO A 290 13.36 30.58 -4.30
N TRP A 291 12.50 31.60 -4.20
CA TRP A 291 11.80 32.15 -5.37
C TRP A 291 12.74 32.55 -6.53
N PRO A 292 13.88 33.23 -6.30
CA PRO A 292 14.81 33.57 -7.38
C PRO A 292 15.25 32.36 -8.21
N THR A 293 15.43 31.21 -7.57
CA THR A 293 15.86 30.00 -8.28
C THR A 293 14.74 29.40 -9.10
N HIS A 294 13.51 29.33 -8.57
CA HIS A 294 12.33 28.95 -9.36
C HIS A 294 12.14 29.88 -10.56
N TYR A 295 12.28 31.18 -10.35
CA TYR A 295 12.11 32.19 -11.39
C TYR A 295 13.09 32.03 -12.55
N GLU A 296 14.39 31.83 -12.26
CA GLU A 296 15.40 31.58 -13.29
C GLU A 296 15.19 30.24 -14.02
N LEU A 297 14.74 29.21 -13.31
CA LEU A 297 14.40 27.94 -13.94
C LEU A 297 13.21 28.08 -14.88
N LEU A 298 12.10 28.66 -14.42
CA LEU A 298 10.89 28.87 -15.23
C LEU A 298 11.16 29.63 -16.52
N LYS A 299 12.09 30.61 -16.52
CA LYS A 299 12.54 31.30 -17.74
C LYS A 299 13.17 30.37 -18.78
N SER A 300 13.87 29.33 -18.33
CA SER A 300 14.65 28.42 -19.17
C SER A 300 13.88 27.14 -19.59
N LEU A 301 12.59 27.05 -19.23
CA LEU A 301 11.78 25.82 -19.35
C LEU A 301 10.55 26.00 -20.25
N PRO A 302 10.72 26.05 -21.59
CA PRO A 302 9.62 26.32 -22.52
C PRO A 302 8.59 25.19 -22.61
N ASN A 303 9.01 23.93 -22.39
CA ASN A 303 8.17 22.74 -22.57
C ASN A 303 7.54 22.23 -21.27
N LEU A 304 7.58 23.03 -20.21
CA LEU A 304 7.11 22.64 -18.89
C LEU A 304 5.59 22.40 -18.91
N GLN A 305 5.17 21.21 -18.48
CA GLN A 305 3.76 20.83 -18.41
C GLN A 305 3.25 20.75 -16.97
N GLN A 306 4.14 20.42 -16.03
CA GLN A 306 3.80 20.32 -14.61
C GLN A 306 4.91 20.96 -13.77
N VAL A 307 4.52 21.75 -12.78
CA VAL A 307 5.49 22.36 -11.85
C VAL A 307 4.94 22.44 -10.44
N SER A 308 5.82 22.24 -9.47
CA SER A 308 5.57 22.45 -8.06
C SER A 308 6.54 23.50 -7.52
N ILE A 309 5.98 24.64 -7.11
CA ILE A 309 6.73 25.81 -6.61
C ILE A 309 6.56 25.84 -5.08
N SER A 310 7.40 25.07 -4.40
CA SER A 310 7.50 25.07 -2.93
C SER A 310 8.66 25.95 -2.49
N LEU A 311 8.45 26.71 -1.41
CA LEU A 311 9.40 27.69 -0.89
C LEU A 311 9.72 27.36 0.57
N PHE A 312 10.98 27.52 0.98
CA PHE A 312 11.40 27.33 2.38
C PHE A 312 11.91 28.62 3.06
N ASP A 313 12.05 29.73 2.32
CA ASP A 313 12.44 31.04 2.86
C ASP A 313 11.46 32.11 2.36
N GLU A 314 10.36 32.28 3.09
CA GLU A 314 9.27 33.20 2.71
C GLU A 314 9.57 34.67 3.00
N ALA A 315 10.68 34.95 3.71
CA ALA A 315 11.05 36.28 4.21
C ALA A 315 11.85 37.12 3.20
N GLU A 316 12.35 36.53 2.12
CA GLU A 316 13.07 37.27 1.08
C GLU A 316 12.15 38.25 0.34
N ALA A 317 12.58 39.52 0.26
CA ALA A 317 11.90 40.54 -0.52
C ALA A 317 11.89 40.14 -2.00
N ARG A 318 10.69 39.99 -2.57
CA ARG A 318 10.54 39.68 -4.00
C ARG A 318 10.63 40.97 -4.81
N PRO A 319 11.34 40.97 -5.95
CA PRO A 319 11.37 42.11 -6.86
C PRO A 319 9.96 42.37 -7.40
N ASP A 320 9.64 43.61 -7.77
CA ASP A 320 8.33 43.90 -8.35
C ASP A 320 8.05 43.00 -9.57
N PRO A 321 6.84 42.44 -9.69
CA PRO A 321 6.48 41.62 -10.83
C PRO A 321 6.51 42.49 -12.10
N GLY A 322 7.56 42.30 -12.90
CA GLY A 322 7.69 42.90 -14.23
C GLY A 322 6.80 42.20 -15.26
N GLU A 323 7.33 41.91 -16.44
CA GLU A 323 6.59 41.09 -17.42
C GLU A 323 6.43 39.64 -16.91
N PRO A 324 5.21 39.10 -16.85
CA PRO A 324 4.97 37.73 -16.42
C PRO A 324 5.62 36.72 -17.37
N LEU A 325 6.19 35.65 -16.80
CA LEU A 325 6.75 34.54 -17.54
C LEU A 325 5.65 33.76 -18.26
N GLU A 326 5.83 33.55 -19.57
CA GLU A 326 4.89 32.80 -20.40
C GLU A 326 5.19 31.30 -20.36
N LEU A 327 4.31 30.53 -19.73
CA LEU A 327 4.37 29.08 -19.60
C LEU A 327 3.26 28.44 -20.44
N LEU A 328 3.46 28.44 -21.77
CA LEU A 328 2.42 28.11 -22.75
C LEU A 328 1.92 26.67 -22.68
N HIS A 329 2.76 25.73 -22.24
CA HIS A 329 2.45 24.30 -22.17
C HIS A 329 2.06 23.82 -20.77
N LEU A 330 2.04 24.72 -19.78
CA LEU A 330 1.79 24.36 -18.40
C LEU A 330 0.32 23.98 -18.19
N ARG A 331 0.10 22.74 -17.74
CA ARG A 331 -1.21 22.16 -17.47
C ARG A 331 -1.50 22.00 -15.98
N ARG A 332 -0.45 21.77 -15.18
CA ARG A 332 -0.56 21.51 -13.74
C ARG A 332 0.41 22.39 -12.96
N LEU A 333 -0.12 23.13 -11.99
CA LEU A 333 0.65 24.09 -11.20
C LEU A 333 0.36 23.92 -9.72
N TYR A 334 1.36 23.56 -8.92
CA TYR A 334 1.31 23.69 -7.46
C TYR A 334 2.09 24.92 -7.01
N VAL A 335 1.52 25.68 -6.08
CA VAL A 335 2.15 26.90 -5.53
C VAL A 335 2.04 26.91 -4.02
N GLY A 336 3.20 26.93 -3.35
CA GLY A 336 3.31 27.08 -1.90
C GLY A 336 2.95 28.48 -1.40
N ASP A 337 3.07 29.50 -2.26
CA ASP A 337 2.71 30.89 -1.94
C ASP A 337 2.03 31.57 -3.12
N ALA A 338 0.79 32.00 -2.92
CA ALA A 338 -0.03 32.64 -3.94
C ALA A 338 0.60 33.88 -4.58
N ARG A 339 1.52 34.59 -3.89
CA ARG A 339 2.28 35.73 -4.45
C ARG A 339 3.09 35.33 -5.69
N SER A 340 3.51 34.07 -5.79
CA SER A 340 4.26 33.55 -6.93
C SER A 340 3.42 33.55 -8.22
N LEU A 341 2.09 33.52 -8.10
CA LEU A 341 1.20 33.58 -9.26
C LEU A 341 1.37 34.88 -10.03
N ASP A 342 1.70 36.01 -9.39
CA ASP A 342 1.77 37.33 -10.02
C ASP A 342 2.83 37.42 -11.14
N TYR A 343 3.82 36.54 -11.12
CA TYR A 343 4.91 36.49 -12.09
C TYR A 343 4.64 35.56 -13.27
N LEU A 344 3.50 34.88 -13.29
CA LEU A 344 3.23 33.80 -14.23
C LEU A 344 2.06 34.13 -15.15
N ARG A 345 2.16 33.65 -16.39
CA ARG A 345 1.09 33.56 -17.38
C ARG A 345 1.06 32.14 -17.94
N ALA A 346 -0.02 31.40 -17.67
CA ALA A 346 -0.17 30.02 -18.15
C ALA A 346 -1.56 29.80 -18.78
N PRO A 347 -1.70 30.02 -20.10
CA PRO A 347 -3.00 29.97 -20.77
C PRO A 347 -3.59 28.55 -20.87
N SER A 348 -2.74 27.52 -20.88
CA SER A 348 -3.14 26.11 -21.03
C SER A 348 -3.40 25.39 -19.69
N LEU A 349 -3.54 26.13 -18.59
CA LEU A 349 -3.64 25.54 -17.26
C LEU A 349 -4.97 24.79 -17.06
N GLU A 350 -4.88 23.53 -16.67
CA GLU A 350 -6.01 22.62 -16.44
C GLU A 350 -6.26 22.40 -14.95
N GLU A 351 -5.18 22.30 -14.16
CA GLU A 351 -5.22 22.00 -12.72
C GLU A 351 -4.32 22.98 -11.94
N ILE A 352 -4.85 23.52 -10.84
CA ILE A 352 -4.11 24.41 -9.94
C ILE A 352 -4.25 23.95 -8.50
N SER A 353 -3.12 23.91 -7.79
CA SER A 353 -3.00 23.50 -6.40
C SER A 353 -2.35 24.63 -5.60
N LEU A 354 -3.00 25.06 -4.51
CA LEU A 354 -2.55 26.17 -3.70
C LEU A 354 -2.38 25.75 -2.24
N LEU A 355 -1.25 26.13 -1.65
CA LEU A 355 -1.07 26.11 -0.21
C LEU A 355 -1.70 27.37 0.41
N VAL A 356 -2.52 27.18 1.43
CA VAL A 356 -3.19 28.23 2.19
C VAL A 356 -2.57 28.26 3.59
N ALA A 357 -1.64 29.19 3.79
CA ALA A 357 -0.88 29.30 5.03
C ALA A 357 -1.71 29.82 6.21
N VAL A 358 -1.31 29.45 7.42
CA VAL A 358 -1.93 29.89 8.68
C VAL A 358 -1.48 31.31 8.99
N GLY A 359 -2.42 32.22 9.23
CA GLY A 359 -2.11 33.60 9.69
C GLY A 359 -1.94 34.66 8.60
N THR A 360 -1.99 34.30 7.31
CA THR A 360 -2.14 35.29 6.23
C THR A 360 -3.59 35.79 6.16
N ASP A 361 -3.80 37.06 5.78
CA ASP A 361 -5.13 37.57 5.47
C ASP A 361 -5.85 36.61 4.50
N SER A 362 -6.96 36.01 4.97
CA SER A 362 -7.67 34.91 4.27
C SER A 362 -8.16 35.25 2.85
N THR A 363 -8.05 36.52 2.43
CA THR A 363 -8.44 37.04 1.11
C THR A 363 -7.26 37.18 0.15
N ALA A 364 -6.01 37.15 0.62
CA ALA A 364 -4.82 37.36 -0.20
C ALA A 364 -4.66 36.27 -1.28
N PRO A 365 -4.79 34.97 -0.99
CA PRO A 365 -4.63 33.93 -2.02
C PRO A 365 -5.67 34.02 -3.14
N ALA A 366 -6.92 34.33 -2.80
CA ALA A 366 -8.02 34.48 -3.75
C ALA A 366 -7.76 35.64 -4.73
N THR A 367 -7.18 36.75 -4.22
CA THR A 367 -6.88 37.94 -5.02
C THR A 367 -5.77 37.66 -6.04
N HIS A 368 -4.70 36.96 -5.65
CA HIS A 368 -3.63 36.57 -6.56
C HIS A 368 -4.11 35.58 -7.62
N LEU A 369 -4.96 34.62 -7.23
CA LEU A 369 -5.58 33.68 -8.17
C LEU A 369 -6.46 34.40 -9.20
N GLU A 370 -7.28 35.36 -8.77
CA GLU A 370 -8.13 36.15 -9.66
C GLU A 370 -7.32 36.92 -10.70
N ARG A 371 -6.29 37.64 -10.26
CA ARG A 371 -5.36 38.35 -11.17
C ARG A 371 -4.70 37.40 -12.15
N PHE A 372 -4.28 36.23 -11.67
CA PHE A 372 -3.65 35.21 -12.52
C PHE A 372 -4.58 34.63 -13.58
N ILE A 373 -5.83 34.29 -13.23
CA ILE A 373 -6.81 33.75 -14.18
C ILE A 373 -7.10 34.78 -15.27
N ILE A 374 -7.33 36.03 -14.89
CA ILE A 374 -7.56 37.13 -15.84
C ILE A 374 -6.34 37.32 -16.75
N ARG A 375 -5.14 37.41 -16.17
CA ARG A 375 -3.89 37.64 -16.91
C ARG A 375 -3.49 36.49 -17.82
N SER A 376 -3.83 35.26 -17.44
CA SER A 376 -3.55 34.05 -18.21
C SER A 376 -4.66 33.73 -19.22
N SER A 377 -5.84 34.32 -19.05
CA SER A 377 -7.04 33.99 -19.84
C SER A 377 -7.30 32.47 -19.86
N CYS A 378 -7.01 31.79 -18.76
CA CYS A 378 -7.19 30.35 -18.61
C CYS A 378 -8.53 30.02 -17.94
N SER A 379 -8.95 28.75 -18.02
CA SER A 379 -10.19 28.25 -17.41
C SER A 379 -9.93 26.91 -16.75
N PRO A 380 -9.19 26.90 -15.62
CA PRO A 380 -8.81 25.66 -14.96
C PRO A 380 -10.06 24.89 -14.52
N ARG A 381 -9.99 23.57 -14.70
CA ARG A 381 -11.07 22.63 -14.38
C ARG A 381 -11.03 22.18 -12.92
N SER A 382 -9.82 22.14 -12.36
CA SER A 382 -9.50 21.47 -11.12
C SER A 382 -8.79 22.43 -10.16
N LEU A 383 -9.34 22.59 -8.96
CA LEU A 383 -8.74 23.31 -7.85
C LEU A 383 -8.38 22.32 -6.74
N ARG A 384 -7.17 22.42 -6.20
CA ARG A 384 -6.73 21.68 -5.01
C ARG A 384 -6.26 22.69 -3.97
N LEU A 385 -6.72 22.53 -2.73
CA LEU A 385 -6.37 23.41 -1.64
C LEU A 385 -5.71 22.59 -0.53
N LYS A 386 -4.48 22.96 -0.16
CA LYS A 386 -3.76 22.39 0.99
C LYS A 386 -3.70 23.45 2.07
N GLY A 387 -4.22 23.21 3.27
CA GLY A 387 -4.12 24.21 4.35
C GLY A 387 -5.38 24.38 5.21
N ILE A 388 -5.36 25.43 6.04
CA ILE A 388 -6.52 25.86 6.84
C ILE A 388 -7.38 26.76 5.97
N LEU A 389 -8.67 26.42 5.85
CA LEU A 389 -9.59 27.11 4.94
C LEU A 389 -10.54 28.04 5.71
N HIS A 390 -10.89 29.16 5.07
CA HIS A 390 -12.01 30.00 5.49
C HIS A 390 -13.17 29.80 4.51
N ALA A 391 -14.23 29.08 4.92
CA ALA A 391 -15.32 28.68 4.02
C ALA A 391 -15.95 29.83 3.21
N PRO A 392 -16.27 31.02 3.80
CA PRO A 392 -16.85 32.12 3.03
C PRO A 392 -15.96 32.61 1.89
N SER A 393 -14.65 32.77 2.13
CA SER A 393 -13.70 33.25 1.13
C SER A 393 -13.56 32.26 -0.04
N ILE A 394 -13.50 30.96 0.28
CA ILE A 394 -13.42 29.90 -0.74
C ILE A 394 -14.73 29.79 -1.52
N ALA A 395 -15.88 29.93 -0.86
CA ALA A 395 -17.19 29.91 -1.53
C ALA A 395 -17.34 31.08 -2.51
N GLU A 396 -16.94 32.29 -2.11
CA GLU A 396 -16.95 33.46 -2.99
C GLU A 396 -16.04 33.25 -4.21
N MET A 397 -14.82 32.75 -3.99
CA MET A 397 -13.87 32.44 -5.05
C MET A 397 -14.43 31.38 -6.03
N LEU A 398 -14.95 30.25 -5.53
CA LEU A 398 -15.54 29.21 -6.38
C LEU A 398 -16.80 29.72 -7.11
N GLY A 399 -17.57 30.63 -6.50
CA GLY A 399 -18.73 31.26 -7.13
C GLY A 399 -18.37 32.16 -8.32
N LYS A 400 -17.21 32.85 -8.27
CA LYS A 400 -16.71 33.70 -9.36
C LYS A 400 -16.24 32.92 -10.58
N TYR A 401 -15.75 31.68 -10.39
CA TYR A 401 -15.10 30.89 -11.43
C TYR A 401 -15.82 29.57 -11.68
N PRO A 402 -16.88 29.55 -12.51
CA PRO A 402 -17.65 28.35 -12.79
C PRO A 402 -16.90 27.27 -13.59
N SER A 403 -15.67 27.55 -14.05
CA SER A 403 -14.82 26.56 -14.72
C SER A 403 -14.35 25.45 -13.76
N PHE A 404 -14.29 25.71 -12.45
CA PHE A 404 -13.86 24.73 -11.46
C PHE A 404 -14.92 23.66 -11.21
N THR A 405 -14.86 22.58 -11.98
CA THR A 405 -15.76 21.43 -11.79
C THR A 405 -15.29 20.45 -10.71
N GLU A 406 -13.99 20.46 -10.39
CA GLU A 406 -13.38 19.54 -9.44
C GLU A 406 -12.67 20.30 -8.32
N VAL A 407 -13.03 20.03 -7.07
CA VAL A 407 -12.39 20.63 -5.91
C VAL A 407 -11.93 19.55 -4.95
N ALA A 408 -10.66 19.59 -4.54
CA ALA A 408 -10.20 18.74 -3.44
C ALA A 408 -9.47 19.53 -2.36
N VAL A 409 -9.61 19.07 -1.12
CA VAL A 409 -9.02 19.72 0.05
C VAL A 409 -8.20 18.71 0.84
N THR A 410 -7.01 19.14 1.26
CA THR A 410 -6.12 18.38 2.13
C THR A 410 -5.67 19.27 3.29
N PRO A 411 -5.64 18.78 4.54
CA PRO A 411 -5.07 19.52 5.64
C PRO A 411 -3.53 19.61 5.50
N PRO A 412 -2.87 20.50 6.27
CA PRO A 412 -1.40 20.54 6.37
C PRO A 412 -0.81 19.20 6.85
N ASP A 413 0.45 18.94 6.50
CA ASP A 413 1.11 17.64 6.74
C ASP A 413 1.50 17.36 8.20
N ASP A 414 1.75 18.41 8.99
CA ASP A 414 2.37 18.36 10.33
C ASP A 414 1.47 18.91 11.46
N GLU A 415 0.18 19.09 11.21
CA GLU A 415 -0.72 19.76 12.16
C GLU A 415 -1.58 18.80 13.00
N ASP A 416 -1.88 19.25 14.22
CA ASP A 416 -2.69 18.58 15.26
C ASP A 416 -4.00 17.98 14.68
N GLU A 417 -4.45 16.85 15.23
CA GLU A 417 -5.74 16.25 14.91
C GLU A 417 -6.89 17.27 14.97
N ASN A 418 -6.82 18.22 15.89
CA ASN A 418 -7.82 19.28 16.00
C ASN A 418 -7.93 20.14 14.74
N ILE A 419 -6.80 20.46 14.10
CA ILE A 419 -6.77 21.24 12.85
C ILE A 419 -7.32 20.40 11.69
N GLN A 420 -7.00 19.10 11.64
CA GLN A 420 -7.59 18.20 10.64
C GLN A 420 -9.12 18.13 10.78
N ARG A 421 -9.64 18.12 12.02
CA ARG A 421 -11.09 18.17 12.30
C ARG A 421 -11.71 19.50 11.86
N GLU A 422 -11.02 20.61 12.10
CA GLU A 422 -11.46 21.94 11.68
C GLU A 422 -11.55 22.09 10.15
N VAL A 423 -10.52 21.61 9.42
CA VAL A 423 -10.50 21.63 7.96
C VAL A 423 -11.62 20.77 7.38
N LEU A 424 -11.86 19.57 7.94
CA LEU A 424 -12.99 18.75 7.52
C LEU A 424 -14.34 19.43 7.81
N SER A 425 -14.51 20.02 9.00
CA SER A 425 -15.74 20.75 9.34
C SER A 425 -16.00 21.86 8.33
N THR A 426 -14.97 22.64 8.02
CA THR A 426 -15.02 23.71 7.02
C THR A 426 -15.37 23.18 5.64
N PHE A 427 -14.77 22.06 5.23
CA PHE A 427 -15.09 21.39 3.97
C PHE A 427 -16.56 20.95 3.93
N ILE A 428 -17.06 20.31 4.99
CA ILE A 428 -18.46 19.88 5.09
C ILE A 428 -19.38 21.11 5.01
N THR A 429 -19.08 22.20 5.72
CA THR A 429 -19.85 23.44 5.67
C THR A 429 -19.87 24.06 4.27
N LEU A 430 -18.72 24.10 3.58
CA LEU A 430 -18.59 24.64 2.23
C LEU A 430 -19.46 23.88 1.22
N PHE A 431 -19.59 22.56 1.39
CA PHE A 431 -20.29 21.70 0.45
C PHE A 431 -21.71 21.29 0.87
N THR A 432 -22.17 21.58 2.09
CA THR A 432 -23.54 21.24 2.53
C THR A 432 -24.56 22.22 1.96
N ILE A 433 -25.66 21.70 1.39
CA ILE A 433 -26.80 22.52 0.93
C ILE A 433 -27.81 22.65 2.08
N SER A 434 -28.12 23.89 2.48
CA SER A 434 -29.26 24.15 3.37
C SER A 434 -30.57 24.08 2.59
N LYS A 435 -31.63 23.55 3.21
CA LYS A 435 -32.98 23.40 2.60
C LYS A 435 -33.60 24.73 2.12
N SER A 436 -33.05 25.87 2.52
CA SER A 436 -33.54 27.21 2.20
C SER A 436 -32.74 27.93 1.08
N THR A 437 -31.64 27.36 0.57
CA THR A 437 -30.78 28.02 -0.42
C THR A 437 -30.58 27.17 -1.68
N LEU A 438 -30.54 27.82 -2.85
CA LEU A 438 -30.04 27.22 -4.08
C LEU A 438 -28.62 26.68 -3.84
N SER A 439 -28.25 25.57 -4.49
CA SER A 439 -26.90 25.02 -4.39
C SER A 439 -25.88 26.15 -4.62
N PRO A 440 -25.05 26.52 -3.63
CA PRO A 440 -24.19 27.70 -3.75
C PRO A 440 -23.14 27.53 -4.85
N LEU A 441 -22.83 26.29 -5.24
CA LEU A 441 -21.82 25.94 -6.23
C LEU A 441 -22.32 24.78 -7.10
N PRO A 442 -23.30 25.03 -7.99
CA PRO A 442 -23.98 23.97 -8.76
C PRO A 442 -23.11 23.40 -9.90
N HIS A 443 -22.02 24.08 -10.26
CA HIS A 443 -21.09 23.66 -11.31
C HIS A 443 -20.07 22.63 -10.82
N ILE A 444 -19.93 22.44 -9.50
CA ILE A 444 -18.98 21.48 -8.93
C ILE A 444 -19.57 20.08 -9.01
N THR A 445 -18.92 19.22 -9.80
CA THR A 445 -19.34 17.84 -10.02
C THR A 445 -18.52 16.84 -9.23
N ASN A 446 -17.28 17.19 -8.87
CA ASN A 446 -16.36 16.28 -8.20
C ASN A 446 -15.80 16.95 -6.95
N ILE A 447 -15.93 16.29 -5.80
CA ILE A 447 -15.36 16.76 -4.54
C ILE A 447 -14.42 15.72 -3.93
N GLY A 448 -13.32 16.19 -3.35
CA GLY A 448 -12.32 15.34 -2.71
C GLY A 448 -11.93 15.86 -1.33
N TYR A 449 -11.84 14.98 -0.35
CA TYR A 449 -11.18 15.28 0.92
C TYR A 449 -10.14 14.20 1.22
N GLY A 450 -8.92 14.62 1.49
CA GLY A 450 -7.80 13.72 1.77
C GLY A 450 -7.16 14.10 3.08
N SER A 451 -7.02 13.15 4.01
CA SER A 451 -6.44 13.36 5.33
C SER A 451 -5.36 12.34 5.62
N ARG A 452 -4.34 12.76 6.40
CA ARG A 452 -3.36 11.82 6.94
C ARG A 452 -4.00 10.89 7.96
N ASN A 453 -4.81 11.39 8.89
CA ASN A 453 -5.46 10.58 9.92
C ASN A 453 -6.91 10.24 9.58
N ALA A 454 -7.29 8.97 9.80
CA ALA A 454 -8.68 8.51 9.69
C ALA A 454 -9.52 8.82 10.94
N GLU A 455 -8.88 9.19 12.05
CA GLU A 455 -9.58 9.59 13.28
C GLU A 455 -10.27 10.96 13.16
N ALA A 456 -9.91 11.73 12.12
CA ALA A 456 -10.64 12.91 11.69
C ALA A 456 -11.97 12.51 10.99
N ILE A 457 -12.89 12.02 11.83
CA ILE A 457 -14.35 12.29 11.87
C ILE A 457 -15.32 11.49 10.97
N VAL A 458 -16.31 10.91 11.66
CA VAL A 458 -17.76 10.88 11.38
C VAL A 458 -18.18 10.75 9.91
N CYS A 459 -18.38 9.51 9.46
CA CYS A 459 -19.10 9.18 8.23
C CYS A 459 -20.49 9.83 8.11
N PRO A 460 -21.31 9.97 9.17
CA PRO A 460 -22.63 10.58 9.05
C PRO A 460 -22.65 11.99 8.47
N LEU A 461 -21.75 12.90 8.89
CA LEU A 461 -21.80 14.30 8.46
C LEU A 461 -21.36 14.47 7.01
N PHE A 462 -20.32 13.75 6.60
CA PHE A 462 -19.89 13.70 5.20
C PHE A 462 -20.99 13.12 4.31
N LEU A 463 -21.62 12.01 4.72
CA LEU A 463 -22.74 11.41 3.97
C LEU A 463 -23.96 12.32 3.91
N ASN A 464 -24.29 13.03 5.00
CA ASN A 464 -25.36 14.04 4.99
C ASN A 464 -25.07 15.16 3.99
N MET A 465 -23.82 15.60 3.91
CA MET A 465 -23.38 16.58 2.91
C MET A 465 -23.53 16.03 1.49
N LEU A 466 -23.09 14.79 1.22
CA LEU A 466 -23.26 14.15 -0.08
C LEU A 466 -24.74 14.02 -0.48
N GLU A 467 -25.58 13.54 0.43
CA GLU A 467 -27.03 13.42 0.21
C GLU A 467 -27.66 14.78 -0.08
N SER A 468 -27.30 15.83 0.68
CA SER A 468 -27.79 17.20 0.42
C SER A 468 -27.46 17.70 -0.98
N ARG A 469 -26.29 17.31 -1.50
CA ARG A 469 -25.78 17.66 -2.82
C ARG A 469 -26.27 16.73 -3.91
N TRP A 470 -26.70 15.50 -3.60
CA TRP A 470 -27.18 14.50 -4.55
C TRP A 470 -28.69 14.55 -4.76
N THR A 471 -29.46 14.96 -3.75
CA THR A 471 -30.93 15.14 -3.83
C THR A 471 -31.32 16.59 -3.49
N VAL A 472 -31.62 17.41 -4.51
CA VAL A 472 -32.25 18.73 -4.34
C VAL A 472 -33.67 18.65 -4.92
N GLY A 473 -34.60 18.07 -4.16
CA GLY A 473 -35.98 17.83 -4.64
C GLY A 473 -36.06 16.86 -5.83
N ASP A 474 -37.02 17.08 -6.74
CA ASP A 474 -37.29 16.26 -7.96
C ASP A 474 -36.30 16.48 -9.12
N ARG A 475 -35.21 17.23 -8.91
CA ARG A 475 -34.21 17.50 -9.95
C ARG A 475 -32.89 16.82 -9.61
N ALA A 476 -32.41 15.98 -10.53
CA ALA A 476 -31.13 15.30 -10.44
C ALA A 476 -29.98 16.30 -10.27
N CYS A 477 -29.12 16.05 -9.29
CA CYS A 477 -28.05 16.95 -8.91
C CYS A 477 -26.79 16.88 -9.78
N ALA A 478 -25.94 17.90 -9.65
CA ALA A 478 -24.68 18.05 -10.38
C ALA A 478 -23.51 17.21 -9.86
N LEU A 479 -23.54 16.76 -8.60
CA LEU A 479 -22.46 15.97 -8.02
C LEU A 479 -22.39 14.59 -8.68
N LYS A 480 -21.26 14.25 -9.29
CA LYS A 480 -21.03 12.98 -9.99
C LYS A 480 -20.08 12.07 -9.23
N ALA A 481 -19.09 12.63 -8.53
CA ALA A 481 -18.08 11.87 -7.81
C ALA A 481 -17.68 12.51 -6.48
N ALA A 482 -17.39 11.67 -5.49
CA ALA A 482 -16.83 12.06 -4.20
C ALA A 482 -15.67 11.14 -3.83
N GLU A 483 -14.51 11.71 -3.53
CA GLU A 483 -13.32 10.98 -3.08
C GLU A 483 -13.02 11.30 -1.61
N LEU A 484 -12.85 10.27 -0.78
CA LEU A 484 -12.44 10.39 0.61
C LEU A 484 -11.20 9.52 0.83
N LEU A 485 -10.08 10.13 1.20
CA LEU A 485 -8.76 9.49 1.23
C LEU A 485 -8.16 9.56 2.64
N PHE A 486 -7.74 8.43 3.20
CA PHE A 486 -7.12 8.35 4.53
C PHE A 486 -5.78 7.62 4.52
N ILE A 487 -4.67 8.31 4.83
CA ILE A 487 -3.32 7.75 4.64
C ILE A 487 -2.90 6.76 5.76
N SER A 488 -3.19 7.06 7.03
CA SER A 488 -2.60 6.33 8.17
C SER A 488 -3.47 5.21 8.77
N ALA A 489 -4.77 5.18 8.49
CA ALA A 489 -5.69 4.23 9.14
C ALA A 489 -6.70 3.60 8.18
N GLU A 490 -7.09 2.35 8.47
CA GLU A 490 -8.29 1.74 7.89
C GLU A 490 -9.50 2.51 8.43
N ALA A 491 -10.26 3.14 7.53
CA ALA A 491 -11.50 3.80 7.92
C ALA A 491 -12.46 2.76 8.51
N LEU A 492 -12.64 2.79 9.84
CA LEU A 492 -13.65 1.99 10.53
C LEU A 492 -15.02 2.59 10.23
N LEU A 493 -15.61 2.16 9.12
CA LEU A 493 -16.96 2.53 8.75
C LEU A 493 -17.97 1.73 9.58
N ASP A 494 -18.94 2.40 10.18
CA ASP A 494 -20.07 1.70 10.78
C ASP A 494 -20.96 1.06 9.67
N PRO A 495 -21.64 -0.06 9.96
CA PRO A 495 -22.47 -0.74 8.96
C PRO A 495 -23.58 0.11 8.34
N ARG A 496 -24.09 1.14 9.04
CA ARG A 496 -25.15 2.01 8.51
C ARG A 496 -24.58 2.97 7.48
N SER A 497 -23.40 3.52 7.71
CA SER A 497 -22.68 4.34 6.74
C SER A 497 -22.31 3.55 5.49
N VAL A 498 -21.91 2.28 5.63
CA VAL A 498 -21.67 1.38 4.48
C VAL A 498 -22.94 1.19 3.64
N ALA A 499 -24.08 0.89 4.29
CA ALA A 499 -25.35 0.71 3.60
C ALA A 499 -25.79 1.99 2.86
N ARG A 500 -25.68 3.17 3.50
CA ARG A 500 -25.98 4.47 2.87
C ARG A 500 -25.10 4.74 1.65
N MET A 501 -23.80 4.46 1.75
CA MET A 501 -22.88 4.60 0.61
C MET A 501 -23.23 3.65 -0.54
N GLN A 502 -23.66 2.42 -0.25
CA GLN A 502 -24.11 1.47 -1.27
C GLN A 502 -25.35 2.02 -2.00
N THR A 503 -26.34 2.52 -1.27
CA THR A 503 -27.54 3.13 -1.86
C THR A 503 -27.19 4.33 -2.77
N LEU A 504 -26.28 5.20 -2.33
CA LEU A 504 -25.81 6.33 -3.17
C LEU A 504 -25.07 5.85 -4.42
N ARG A 505 -24.26 4.79 -4.32
CA ARG A 505 -23.56 4.17 -5.46
C ARG A 505 -24.54 3.54 -6.45
N GLU A 506 -25.54 2.82 -5.96
CA GLU A 506 -26.62 2.23 -6.76
C GLU A 506 -27.45 3.30 -7.48
N ALA A 507 -27.66 4.46 -6.84
CA ALA A 507 -28.29 5.60 -7.46
C ALA A 507 -27.44 6.28 -8.56
N GLY A 508 -26.14 5.96 -8.65
CA GLY A 508 -25.23 6.43 -9.70
C GLY A 508 -24.12 7.37 -9.25
N LEU A 509 -24.00 7.67 -7.94
CA LEU A 509 -22.92 8.52 -7.42
C LEU A 509 -21.61 7.74 -7.28
N GLN A 510 -20.52 8.22 -7.90
CA GLN A 510 -19.20 7.60 -7.77
C GLN A 510 -18.53 7.98 -6.45
N ILE A 511 -18.70 7.14 -5.42
CA ILE A 511 -18.02 7.32 -4.13
C ILE A 511 -16.76 6.46 -4.09
N SER A 512 -15.59 7.08 -3.95
CA SER A 512 -14.31 6.39 -3.74
C SER A 512 -13.83 6.64 -2.32
N LEU A 513 -13.71 5.57 -1.53
CA LEU A 513 -13.08 5.60 -0.22
C LEU A 513 -11.80 4.79 -0.30
N LEU A 514 -10.67 5.46 -0.15
CA LEU A 514 -9.36 4.80 -0.13
C LEU A 514 -8.73 4.99 1.25
N SER A 515 -8.06 3.94 1.72
CA SER A 515 -7.25 3.97 2.93
C SER A 515 -5.83 3.45 2.67
N GLY A 516 -4.91 3.78 3.57
CA GLY A 516 -3.53 3.30 3.52
C GLY A 516 -2.78 3.79 2.28
N ARG A 517 -2.06 2.87 1.62
CA ARG A 517 -1.22 3.23 0.46
C ARG A 517 -2.01 3.77 -0.74
N GLY A 518 -3.17 3.17 -1.05
CA GLY A 518 -3.99 3.64 -2.18
C GLY A 518 -4.49 5.07 -1.98
N ALA A 519 -4.76 5.47 -0.73
CA ALA A 519 -5.07 6.84 -0.38
C ALA A 519 -3.85 7.75 -0.52
N ARG A 520 -2.68 7.30 -0.07
CA ARG A 520 -1.41 8.04 -0.16
C ARG A 520 -1.07 8.38 -1.60
N ASP A 521 -1.04 7.38 -2.47
CA ASP A 521 -0.74 7.57 -3.90
C ASP A 521 -1.74 8.57 -4.51
N ARG A 522 -3.03 8.44 -4.15
CA ARG A 522 -4.06 9.35 -4.67
C ARG A 522 -3.90 10.79 -4.16
N VAL A 523 -3.52 10.99 -2.90
CA VAL A 523 -3.23 12.33 -2.33
C VAL A 523 -1.97 12.94 -2.95
N ASN A 524 -0.92 12.15 -3.16
CA ASN A 524 0.31 12.62 -3.82
C ASN A 524 0.00 13.14 -5.23
N VAL A 525 -0.86 12.45 -6.00
CA VAL A 525 -1.35 12.94 -7.30
C VAL A 525 -2.04 14.30 -7.17
N TRP A 526 -2.86 14.51 -6.14
CA TRP A 526 -3.54 15.79 -5.91
C TRP A 526 -2.56 16.91 -5.62
N LEU A 527 -1.54 16.63 -4.82
CA LEU A 527 -0.52 17.60 -4.44
C LEU A 527 0.55 17.77 -5.52
N HIS A 528 0.42 17.07 -6.65
CA HIS A 528 1.45 17.02 -7.68
C HIS A 528 2.80 16.54 -7.14
N GLU A 529 2.79 15.83 -6.01
CA GLU A 529 3.91 15.09 -5.46
C GLU A 529 4.12 13.84 -6.30
N ALA A 530 5.35 13.34 -6.36
CA ALA A 530 5.67 12.22 -7.21
C ALA A 530 5.27 10.88 -6.54
N ASP A 531 4.48 10.06 -7.23
CA ASP A 531 4.09 8.71 -6.81
C ASP A 531 5.28 7.74 -6.88
N TRP A 532 6.11 7.71 -5.85
CA TRP A 532 7.19 6.73 -5.72
C TRP A 532 7.21 6.10 -4.33
N ALA A 533 6.30 5.13 -4.08
CA ALA A 533 6.38 4.22 -2.92
C ALA A 533 5.75 2.84 -3.15
#